data_AF-A0ABD5CR13-F1
#
_entry.id   AF-A0ABD5CR13-F1
#
_cell.length_a   1.000
_cell.length_b   1.000
_cell.length_c   1.000
_cell.angle_alpha   90.00
_cell.angle_beta   90.00
_cell.angle_gamma   90.00
#
_symmetry.space_group_name_H-M   'P 1'
#
loop_
_entity.id
_entity.type
_entity.pdbx_description
1 polymer ?
#
loop_
_entity_poly.entity_id
_entity_poly.type
_entity_poly.pdbx_seq_one_letter_code
_entity_poly.pdbx_strand_id
1 'polypeptide(L)'
;MALVEKKRLIEELSPPLDHLLCTQLLDEFVSAERRFIQRDWEPAELDGGQFCEILARIFYHSDSGTLSQNKDFDSCCAYIENEQAKHKLSRRDSIHVVRVLRTIYKFRSQRGAVHISPSYLPNHMDAKLVIECVRWAMNETLRLFWHGDREAVAKAIRELLQFDVPSVGVYDDVPLVQRTDLKADEEILVLMHYAGEEGMSRTEVGKAARCAPSTVTNTLQRLVAPDCRQLVVLKNGNYRLTDLGSRRIREQLSSKLLVE
;
A
#
# COMPACT_ATOMS: atom_id res chain seq x y z
N MET A 1 10.79 -12.11 -0.02
CA MET A 1 11.16 -10.95 -0.87
C MET A 1 10.74 -9.62 -0.26
N ALA A 2 9.50 -9.41 0.19
CA ALA A 2 9.05 -8.15 0.81
C ALA A 2 9.96 -7.59 1.93
N LEU A 3 10.49 -8.45 2.82
CA LEU A 3 11.45 -8.04 3.86
C LEU A 3 12.79 -7.52 3.29
N VAL A 4 13.23 -8.08 2.15
CA VAL A 4 14.47 -7.68 1.47
C VAL A 4 14.27 -6.33 0.79
N GLU A 5 13.10 -6.11 0.18
CA GLU A 5 12.74 -4.83 -0.44
C GLU A 5 12.53 -3.72 0.59
N LYS A 6 11.86 -4.01 1.73
CA LYS A 6 11.73 -3.06 2.83
C LYS A 6 13.09 -2.63 3.38
N LYS A 7 13.98 -3.60 3.63
CA LYS A 7 15.33 -3.31 4.13
C LYS A 7 16.11 -2.44 3.15
N ARG A 8 16.05 -2.76 1.85
CA ARG A 8 16.65 -1.97 0.79
C ARG A 8 16.11 -0.54 0.74
N LEU A 9 14.79 -0.36 0.85
CA LEU A 9 14.17 0.97 0.88
C LEU A 9 14.65 1.81 2.07
N ILE A 10 14.79 1.19 3.24
CA ILE A 10 15.31 1.88 4.43
C ILE A 10 16.77 2.29 4.23
N GLU A 11 17.61 1.38 3.70
CA GLU A 11 19.03 1.65 3.43
C GLU A 11 19.23 2.78 2.41
N GLU A 12 18.33 2.90 1.43
CA GLU A 12 18.43 3.93 0.41
C GLU A 12 17.76 5.27 0.85
N LEU A 13 16.81 5.26 1.81
CA LEU A 13 16.20 6.47 2.40
C LEU A 13 16.99 7.03 3.60
N SER A 14 17.79 6.19 4.25
CA SER A 14 18.57 6.52 5.44
C SER A 14 20.05 6.23 5.22
N PRO A 15 20.92 7.26 5.09
CA PRO A 15 20.66 8.71 5.12
C PRO A 15 20.04 9.26 3.80
N PRO A 16 19.31 10.41 3.82
CA PRO A 16 19.35 11.48 4.82
C PRO A 16 18.31 11.40 5.95
N LEU A 17 17.33 10.49 5.88
CA LEU A 17 16.31 10.37 6.92
C LEU A 17 16.82 9.60 8.14
N ASP A 18 16.22 9.88 9.31
CA ASP A 18 16.46 9.09 10.51
C ASP A 18 15.96 7.65 10.30
N HIS A 19 16.79 6.67 10.64
CA HIS A 19 16.51 5.25 10.37
C HIS A 19 15.24 4.76 11.09
N LEU A 20 15.02 5.19 12.34
CA LEU A 20 13.85 4.76 13.12
C LEU A 20 12.58 5.34 12.51
N LEU A 21 12.56 6.65 12.25
CA LEU A 21 11.40 7.31 11.65
C LEU A 21 11.10 6.76 10.25
N CYS A 22 12.14 6.48 9.45
CA CYS A 22 11.97 5.86 8.12
C CYS A 22 11.36 4.46 8.21
N THR A 23 11.80 3.66 9.18
CA THR A 23 11.26 2.31 9.41
C THR A 23 9.79 2.39 9.79
N GLN A 24 9.46 3.25 10.77
CA GLN A 24 8.08 3.45 11.22
C GLN A 24 7.19 3.99 10.10
N LEU A 25 7.69 4.92 9.27
CA LEU A 25 6.93 5.48 8.15
C LEU A 25 6.51 4.38 7.16
N LEU A 26 7.44 3.50 6.80
CA LEU A 26 7.15 2.39 5.89
C LEU A 26 6.21 1.36 6.52
N ASP A 27 6.36 1.08 7.82
CA ASP A 27 5.46 0.18 8.55
C ASP A 27 4.02 0.70 8.56
N GLU A 28 3.81 1.97 8.92
CA GLU A 28 2.47 2.58 8.91
C GLU A 28 1.90 2.70 7.50
N PHE A 29 2.75 3.00 6.50
CA PHE A 29 2.32 3.05 5.10
C PHE A 29 1.79 1.69 4.63
N VAL A 30 2.55 0.61 4.86
CA VAL A 30 2.15 -0.75 4.47
C VAL A 30 0.91 -1.20 5.26
N SER A 31 0.86 -0.93 6.57
CA SER A 31 -0.29 -1.28 7.42
C SER A 31 -1.57 -0.57 6.99
N ALA A 32 -1.51 0.73 6.69
CA ALA A 32 -2.66 1.50 6.22
C ALA A 32 -3.20 0.96 4.88
N GLU A 33 -2.31 0.71 3.92
CA GLU A 33 -2.66 0.13 2.61
C GLU A 33 -3.28 -1.26 2.74
N ARG A 34 -2.69 -2.10 3.59
CA ARG A 34 -3.21 -3.43 3.89
C ARG A 34 -4.62 -3.35 4.45
N ARG A 35 -4.84 -2.59 5.53
CA ARG A 35 -6.17 -2.45 6.15
C ARG A 35 -7.20 -1.93 5.18
N PHE A 36 -6.81 -1.01 4.29
CA PHE A 36 -7.68 -0.52 3.24
C PHE A 36 -8.08 -1.61 2.23
N ILE A 37 -7.13 -2.45 1.79
CA ILE A 37 -7.41 -3.62 0.93
C ILE A 37 -8.36 -4.60 1.63
N GLN A 38 -8.13 -4.82 2.93
CA GLN A 38 -8.93 -5.70 3.79
C GLN A 38 -10.33 -5.16 4.11
N ARG A 39 -10.63 -3.91 3.72
CA ARG A 39 -11.87 -3.18 4.02
C ARG A 39 -12.05 -2.80 5.49
N ASP A 40 -10.97 -2.76 6.24
CA ASP A 40 -10.93 -2.32 7.63
C ASP A 40 -10.78 -0.79 7.68
N TRP A 41 -11.90 -0.09 7.44
CA TRP A 41 -11.91 1.37 7.25
C TRP A 41 -11.40 2.15 8.45
N GLU A 42 -11.93 1.84 9.63
CA GLU A 42 -11.54 2.50 10.88
C GLU A 42 -10.03 2.30 11.18
N PRO A 43 -9.53 1.06 11.20
CA PRO A 43 -8.09 0.80 11.29
C PRO A 43 -7.24 1.48 10.20
N ALA A 44 -7.71 1.56 8.95
CA ALA A 44 -6.96 2.21 7.86
C ALA A 44 -6.86 3.73 8.06
N GLU A 45 -7.94 4.37 8.50
CA GLU A 45 -7.96 5.79 8.84
C GLU A 45 -7.06 6.10 10.06
N LEU A 46 -7.04 5.20 11.05
CA LEU A 46 -6.16 5.30 12.22
C LEU A 46 -4.68 5.27 11.84
N ASP A 47 -4.28 4.31 11.01
CA ASP A 47 -2.89 4.18 10.54
C ASP A 47 -2.48 5.35 9.65
N GLY A 48 -3.40 5.86 8.82
CA GLY A 48 -3.19 7.12 8.10
C GLY A 48 -2.88 8.30 9.02
N GLY A 49 -3.49 8.33 10.21
CA GLY A 49 -3.15 9.28 11.27
C GLY A 49 -1.74 9.10 11.82
N GLN A 50 -1.34 7.86 12.15
CA GLN A 50 -0.01 7.54 12.68
C GLN A 50 1.09 7.86 11.65
N PHE A 51 0.84 7.52 10.38
CA PHE A 51 1.68 7.92 9.24
C PHE A 51 1.90 9.44 9.21
N CYS A 52 0.85 10.24 9.42
CA CYS A 52 0.97 11.70 9.46
C CYS A 52 1.84 12.20 10.62
N GLU A 53 1.75 11.59 11.80
CA GLU A 53 2.58 11.94 12.96
C GLU A 53 4.06 11.70 12.66
N ILE A 54 4.39 10.53 12.10
CA ILE A 54 5.77 10.16 11.75
C ILE A 54 6.30 11.07 10.64
N LEU A 55 5.52 11.29 9.58
CA LEU A 55 5.97 12.09 8.46
C LEU A 55 6.18 13.57 8.85
N ALA A 56 5.31 14.11 9.72
CA ALA A 56 5.50 15.46 10.25
C ALA A 56 6.79 15.58 11.07
N ARG A 57 7.15 14.54 11.86
CA ARG A 57 8.43 14.48 12.59
C ARG A 57 9.63 14.40 11.64
N ILE A 58 9.50 13.64 10.54
CA ILE A 58 10.54 13.57 9.48
C ILE A 58 10.77 14.95 8.86
N PHE A 59 9.70 15.63 8.41
CA PHE A 59 9.84 16.96 7.83
C PHE A 59 10.39 17.97 8.83
N TYR A 60 9.92 17.93 10.08
CA TYR A 60 10.45 18.76 11.16
C TYR A 60 11.96 18.52 11.38
N HIS A 61 12.39 17.26 11.46
CA HIS A 61 13.79 16.91 11.67
C HIS A 61 14.65 17.36 10.49
N SER A 62 14.25 17.06 9.27
CA SER A 62 14.97 17.43 8.05
C SER A 62 15.10 18.95 7.89
N ASP A 63 14.07 19.70 8.27
CA ASP A 63 14.05 21.15 8.13
C ASP A 63 14.76 21.89 9.29
N SER A 64 14.44 21.54 10.53
CA SER A 64 15.05 22.17 11.71
C SER A 64 16.46 21.67 12.01
N GLY A 65 16.81 20.46 11.57
CA GLY A 65 17.98 19.71 12.00
C GLY A 65 17.90 19.16 13.43
N THR A 66 16.75 19.26 14.10
CA THR A 66 16.55 18.77 15.47
C THR A 66 15.70 17.51 15.45
N LEU A 67 16.27 16.37 15.85
CA LEU A 67 15.52 15.13 15.99
C LEU A 67 14.64 15.19 17.23
N SER A 68 13.33 15.02 17.06
CA SER A 68 12.39 14.89 18.17
C SER A 68 11.37 13.80 17.88
N GLN A 69 11.57 12.64 18.49
CA GLN A 69 10.77 11.45 18.26
C GLN A 69 9.37 11.53 18.88
N ASN A 70 9.19 12.38 19.90
CA ASN A 70 7.94 12.52 20.64
C ASN A 70 7.21 13.83 20.35
N LYS A 71 7.64 14.60 19.34
CA LYS A 71 6.97 15.86 19.01
C LYS A 71 5.57 15.58 18.48
N ASP A 72 4.60 16.34 18.96
CA ASP A 72 3.22 16.22 18.50
C ASP A 72 3.07 16.72 17.05
N PHE A 73 2.02 16.23 16.39
CA PHE A 73 1.74 16.52 14.98
C PHE A 73 1.52 18.01 14.72
N ASP A 74 0.71 18.67 15.55
CA ASP A 74 0.32 20.07 15.34
C ASP A 74 1.52 21.01 15.50
N SER A 75 2.39 20.76 16.47
CA SER A 75 3.64 21.50 16.69
C SER A 75 4.62 21.32 15.53
N CYS A 76 4.70 20.13 14.93
CA CYS A 76 5.53 19.92 13.75
C CYS A 76 4.98 20.71 12.55
N CYS A 77 3.67 20.62 12.30
CA CYS A 77 3.02 21.35 11.22
C CYS A 77 3.13 22.87 11.40
N ALA A 78 2.87 23.38 12.61
CA ALA A 78 2.96 24.80 12.93
C ALA A 78 4.38 25.34 12.73
N TYR A 79 5.42 24.55 13.03
CA TYR A 79 6.80 24.93 12.74
C TYR A 79 7.03 25.11 11.24
N ILE A 80 6.61 24.14 10.41
CA ILE A 80 6.80 24.19 8.95
C ILE A 80 6.01 25.35 8.33
N GLU A 81 4.83 25.66 8.87
CA GLU A 81 3.98 26.76 8.41
C GLU A 81 4.51 28.13 8.82
N ASN A 82 5.29 28.23 9.90
CA ASN A 82 5.79 29.49 10.45
C ASN A 82 6.71 30.23 9.47
N GLU A 83 6.26 31.35 8.91
CA GLU A 83 7.04 32.18 7.96
C GLU A 83 8.29 32.82 8.57
N GLN A 84 8.34 32.97 9.89
CA GLN A 84 9.48 33.59 10.58
C GLN A 84 10.61 32.59 10.86
N ALA A 85 10.34 31.29 10.76
CA ALA A 85 11.35 30.27 10.97
C ALA A 85 12.31 30.19 9.76
N LYS A 86 13.55 29.82 10.02
CA LYS A 86 14.55 29.60 8.97
C LYS A 86 14.47 28.14 8.50
N HIS A 87 13.95 27.94 7.30
CA HIS A 87 13.74 26.62 6.70
C HIS A 87 14.92 26.19 5.83
N LYS A 88 15.25 24.91 5.88
CA LYS A 88 16.23 24.25 5.00
C LYS A 88 15.55 23.60 3.80
N LEU A 89 14.32 23.14 3.95
CA LEU A 89 13.53 22.53 2.89
C LEU A 89 12.82 23.58 2.03
N SER A 90 12.41 23.17 0.83
CA SER A 90 11.56 23.96 -0.06
C SER A 90 10.24 24.29 0.62
N ARG A 91 10.03 25.57 0.95
CA ARG A 91 8.81 26.07 1.61
C ARG A 91 7.54 25.63 0.89
N ARG A 92 7.52 25.77 -0.45
CA ARG A 92 6.35 25.46 -1.25
C ARG A 92 5.97 23.99 -1.11
N ASP A 93 6.95 23.10 -1.24
CA ASP A 93 6.73 21.65 -1.21
C ASP A 93 6.33 21.20 0.19
N SER A 94 7.03 21.68 1.22
CA SER A 94 6.71 21.37 2.62
C SER A 94 5.30 21.84 3.01
N ILE A 95 4.87 23.03 2.57
CA ILE A 95 3.50 23.52 2.84
C ILE A 95 2.46 22.64 2.13
N HIS A 96 2.70 22.20 0.89
CA HIS A 96 1.78 21.28 0.22
C HIS A 96 1.63 19.96 0.97
N VAL A 97 2.74 19.38 1.43
CA VAL A 97 2.72 18.16 2.25
C VAL A 97 1.94 18.39 3.54
N VAL A 98 2.26 19.43 4.31
CA VAL A 98 1.56 19.72 5.58
C VAL A 98 0.06 19.87 5.39
N ARG A 99 -0.40 20.53 4.32
CA ARG A 99 -1.84 20.65 4.03
C ARG A 99 -2.50 19.29 3.83
N VAL A 100 -1.86 18.38 3.09
CA VAL A 100 -2.37 17.02 2.89
C VAL A 100 -2.38 16.23 4.20
N LEU A 101 -1.32 16.32 5.00
CA LEU A 101 -1.27 15.66 6.31
C LEU A 101 -2.38 16.16 7.25
N ARG A 102 -2.63 17.48 7.29
CA ARG A 102 -3.73 18.05 8.06
C ARG A 102 -5.08 17.54 7.58
N THR A 103 -5.28 17.37 6.27
CA THR A 103 -6.50 16.75 5.73
C THR A 103 -6.68 15.34 6.26
N ILE A 104 -5.68 14.46 6.11
CA ILE A 104 -5.74 13.08 6.62
C ILE A 104 -6.05 13.07 8.13
N TYR A 105 -5.32 13.86 8.91
CA TYR A 105 -5.46 13.92 10.36
C TYR A 105 -6.85 14.40 10.82
N LYS A 106 -7.51 15.27 10.04
CA LYS A 106 -8.89 15.70 10.29
C LYS A 106 -9.90 14.59 10.04
N PHE A 107 -9.75 13.79 8.99
CA PHE A 107 -10.62 12.63 8.75
C PHE A 107 -10.51 11.63 9.90
N ARG A 108 -9.27 11.25 10.26
CA ARG A 108 -8.95 10.38 11.41
C ARG A 108 -9.63 10.83 12.70
N SER A 109 -9.55 12.13 13.01
CA SER A 109 -10.04 12.68 14.29
C SER A 109 -11.54 13.04 14.31
N GLN A 110 -12.14 13.41 13.18
CA GLN A 110 -13.48 14.02 13.15
C GLN A 110 -14.56 13.15 12.50
N ARG A 111 -14.19 12.07 11.79
CA ARG A 111 -15.15 11.25 11.03
C ARG A 111 -15.37 9.84 11.58
N GLY A 112 -15.08 9.66 12.87
CA GLY A 112 -15.47 8.47 13.62
C GLY A 112 -14.41 7.39 13.74
N ALA A 113 -13.18 7.61 13.23
CA ALA A 113 -12.11 6.60 13.31
C ALA A 113 -11.37 6.57 14.65
N VAL A 114 -11.14 7.72 15.29
CA VAL A 114 -10.50 7.78 16.63
C VAL A 114 -11.50 8.00 17.74
N HIS A 115 -12.45 8.90 17.52
CA HIS A 115 -13.42 9.32 18.51
C HIS A 115 -14.79 8.82 18.11
N ILE A 116 -15.49 8.23 19.07
CA ILE A 116 -16.88 7.82 18.90
C ILE A 116 -17.68 9.06 18.50
N SER A 117 -18.17 9.07 17.27
CA SER A 117 -18.98 10.14 16.73
C SER A 117 -20.44 9.70 16.71
N PRO A 118 -21.38 10.53 17.18
CA PRO A 118 -22.81 10.23 17.09
C PRO A 118 -23.35 10.35 15.67
N SER A 119 -22.59 10.97 14.75
CA SER A 119 -23.06 11.32 13.40
C SER A 119 -22.26 10.69 12.27
N TYR A 120 -21.07 10.16 12.56
CA TYR A 120 -20.15 9.66 11.54
C TYR A 120 -19.61 8.28 11.91
N LEU A 121 -19.53 7.41 10.92
CA LEU A 121 -18.90 6.10 11.01
C LEU A 121 -17.80 6.01 9.94
N PRO A 122 -16.67 5.36 10.26
CA PRO A 122 -15.63 5.06 9.28
C PRO A 122 -16.21 4.31 8.09
N ASN A 123 -15.85 4.74 6.90
CA ASN A 123 -16.47 4.24 5.68
C ASN A 123 -15.47 4.21 4.53
N HIS A 124 -15.82 3.46 3.49
CA HIS A 124 -14.96 3.27 2.33
C HIS A 124 -14.55 4.59 1.64
N MET A 125 -15.42 5.60 1.55
CA MET A 125 -15.06 6.84 0.83
C MET A 125 -14.05 7.66 1.62
N ASP A 126 -14.26 7.80 2.93
CA ASP A 126 -13.36 8.52 3.83
C ASP A 126 -12.00 7.81 3.90
N ALA A 127 -12.00 6.49 4.09
CA ALA A 127 -10.79 5.67 4.05
C ALA A 127 -10.07 5.76 2.68
N LYS A 128 -10.81 5.77 1.56
CA LYS A 128 -10.21 5.91 0.23
C LYS A 128 -9.53 7.26 0.06
N LEU A 129 -10.17 8.36 0.49
CA LEU A 129 -9.55 9.68 0.43
C LEU A 129 -8.26 9.71 1.28
N VAL A 130 -8.32 9.18 2.50
CA VAL A 130 -7.15 9.09 3.39
C VAL A 130 -6.01 8.35 2.72
N ILE A 131 -6.27 7.17 2.15
CA ILE A 131 -5.24 6.33 1.54
C ILE A 131 -4.63 6.98 0.28
N GLU A 132 -5.45 7.60 -0.58
CA GLU A 132 -4.90 8.33 -1.73
C GLU A 132 -4.03 9.53 -1.29
N CYS A 133 -4.39 10.21 -0.20
CA CYS A 133 -3.58 11.25 0.38
C CYS A 133 -2.26 10.71 0.99
N VAL A 134 -2.31 9.56 1.66
CA VAL A 134 -1.12 8.87 2.21
C VAL A 134 -0.17 8.46 1.06
N ARG A 135 -0.69 7.85 -0.01
CA ARG A 135 0.06 7.53 -1.24
C ARG A 135 0.74 8.75 -1.84
N TRP A 136 -0.01 9.84 -1.98
CA TRP A 136 0.53 11.09 -2.51
C TRP A 136 1.64 11.65 -1.62
N ALA A 137 1.44 11.68 -0.30
CA ALA A 137 2.42 12.20 0.65
C ALA A 137 3.69 11.33 0.69
N MET A 138 3.55 10.00 0.60
CA MET A 138 4.67 9.08 0.48
C MET A 138 5.46 9.35 -0.82
N ASN A 139 4.78 9.45 -1.96
CA ASN A 139 5.41 9.78 -3.25
C ASN A 139 6.14 11.12 -3.22
N GLU A 140 5.56 12.14 -2.58
CA GLU A 140 6.18 13.46 -2.46
C GLU A 140 7.41 13.42 -1.53
N THR A 141 7.37 12.61 -0.48
CA THR A 141 8.52 12.36 0.40
C THR A 141 9.67 11.73 -0.37
N LEU A 142 9.39 10.70 -1.17
CA LEU A 142 10.38 10.09 -2.06
C LEU A 142 10.91 11.12 -3.06
N ARG A 143 10.05 11.95 -3.66
CA ARG A 143 10.49 13.00 -4.60
C ARG A 143 11.51 13.97 -3.98
N LEU A 144 11.34 14.30 -2.70
CA LEU A 144 12.14 15.30 -1.99
C LEU A 144 13.45 14.75 -1.41
N PHE A 145 13.42 13.55 -0.84
CA PHE A 145 14.56 13.02 -0.08
C PHE A 145 15.34 11.93 -0.81
N TRP A 146 14.82 11.41 -1.92
CA TRP A 146 15.47 10.34 -2.66
C TRP A 146 16.36 10.84 -3.79
N HIS A 147 17.55 10.24 -3.90
CA HIS A 147 18.55 10.57 -4.92
C HIS A 147 18.79 9.46 -5.96
N GLY A 148 18.14 8.30 -5.83
CA GLY A 148 18.27 7.15 -6.75
C GLY A 148 17.19 7.05 -7.83
N ASP A 149 17.05 5.85 -8.41
CA ASP A 149 16.04 5.55 -9.42
C ASP A 149 14.62 5.52 -8.81
N ARG A 150 13.76 6.43 -9.29
CA ARG A 150 12.38 6.56 -8.82
C ARG A 150 11.50 5.41 -9.28
N GLU A 151 11.78 4.82 -10.43
CA GLU A 151 10.99 3.72 -10.99
C GLU A 151 11.19 2.44 -10.18
N ALA A 152 12.44 2.17 -9.78
CA ALA A 152 12.80 1.05 -8.91
C ALA A 152 12.09 1.11 -7.55
N VAL A 153 11.98 2.29 -6.92
CA VAL A 153 11.28 2.45 -5.63
C VAL A 153 9.79 2.29 -5.79
N ALA A 154 9.20 2.94 -6.80
CA ALA A 154 7.78 2.79 -7.06
C ALA A 154 7.43 1.32 -7.34
N LYS A 155 8.35 0.58 -7.97
CA LYS A 155 8.26 -0.88 -8.13
C LYS A 155 8.32 -1.58 -6.77
N ALA A 156 9.34 -1.33 -5.94
CA ALA A 156 9.49 -1.95 -4.63
C ALA A 156 8.30 -1.68 -3.69
N ILE A 157 7.72 -0.48 -3.71
CA ILE A 157 6.52 -0.16 -2.93
C ILE A 157 5.31 -0.93 -3.47
N ARG A 158 5.13 -1.00 -4.80
CA ARG A 158 4.06 -1.81 -5.39
C ARG A 158 4.22 -3.28 -5.03
N GLU A 159 5.45 -3.80 -5.08
CA GLU A 159 5.77 -5.17 -4.72
C GLU A 159 5.47 -5.45 -3.24
N LEU A 160 5.89 -4.56 -2.33
CA LEU A 160 5.53 -4.62 -0.91
C LEU A 160 4.02 -4.75 -0.66
N LEU A 161 3.21 -4.05 -1.46
CA LEU A 161 1.74 -4.11 -1.36
C LEU A 161 1.14 -5.33 -2.09
N GLN A 162 1.78 -5.82 -3.15
CA GLN A 162 1.33 -6.97 -3.95
C GLN A 162 1.52 -8.30 -3.19
N PHE A 163 2.57 -8.40 -2.38
CA PHE A 163 2.88 -9.62 -1.62
C PHE A 163 2.01 -9.83 -0.38
N ASP A 164 1.24 -8.83 0.05
CA ASP A 164 0.43 -8.91 1.26
C ASP A 164 -1.04 -9.21 0.92
N VAL A 165 -1.27 -10.34 0.23
CA VAL A 165 -2.60 -10.98 0.18
C VAL A 165 -2.62 -11.98 1.34
N PRO A 166 -3.24 -11.68 2.50
CA PRO A 166 -3.13 -12.54 3.68
C PRO A 166 -3.55 -13.98 3.45
N SER A 167 -4.52 -14.21 2.56
CA SER A 167 -4.95 -15.54 2.16
C SER A 167 -3.92 -16.30 1.33
N VAL A 168 -2.79 -15.72 0.95
CA VAL A 168 -1.70 -16.36 0.21
C VAL A 168 -0.47 -16.46 1.11
N GLY A 169 -0.05 -17.68 1.42
CA GLY A 169 1.23 -17.96 2.07
C GLY A 169 2.27 -18.41 1.05
N VAL A 170 3.55 -18.14 1.29
CA VAL A 170 4.65 -18.63 0.43
C VAL A 170 5.40 -19.73 1.15
N TYR A 171 5.49 -20.91 0.51
CA TYR A 171 6.19 -22.08 1.04
C TYR A 171 7.15 -22.59 -0.03
N ASP A 172 8.45 -22.60 0.27
CA ASP A 172 9.51 -22.97 -0.69
C ASP A 172 9.37 -22.25 -2.05
N ASP A 173 9.18 -20.93 -1.99
CA ASP A 173 8.96 -20.04 -3.14
C ASP A 173 7.70 -20.33 -3.98
N VAL A 174 6.80 -21.20 -3.49
CA VAL A 174 5.51 -21.47 -4.13
C VAL A 174 4.39 -20.77 -3.34
N PRO A 175 3.64 -19.84 -3.97
CA PRO A 175 2.48 -19.26 -3.33
C PRO A 175 1.35 -20.30 -3.20
N LEU A 176 0.71 -20.32 -2.05
CA LEU A 176 -0.42 -21.18 -1.72
C LEU A 176 -1.57 -20.31 -1.20
N VAL A 177 -2.71 -20.36 -1.90
CA VAL A 177 -3.94 -19.78 -1.38
C VAL A 177 -4.46 -20.68 -0.25
N GLN A 178 -4.46 -20.15 0.97
CA GLN A 178 -4.83 -20.83 2.20
C GLN A 178 -6.35 -20.96 2.36
N ARG A 179 -7.13 -20.17 1.62
CA ARG A 179 -8.61 -20.27 1.56
C ARG A 179 -9.01 -21.53 0.80
N THR A 180 -9.73 -22.43 1.47
CA THR A 180 -10.19 -23.71 0.89
C THR A 180 -11.57 -23.64 0.24
N ASP A 181 -12.23 -22.49 0.28
CA ASP A 181 -13.60 -22.30 -0.16
C ASP A 181 -13.70 -21.48 -1.46
N LEU A 182 -12.60 -21.41 -2.20
CA LEU A 182 -12.49 -20.75 -3.49
C LEU A 182 -12.77 -21.72 -4.64
N LYS A 183 -13.48 -21.23 -5.66
CA LYS A 183 -13.54 -21.91 -6.95
C LYS A 183 -12.21 -21.74 -7.69
N ALA A 184 -11.92 -22.63 -8.64
CA ALA A 184 -10.67 -22.61 -9.38
C ALA A 184 -10.38 -21.26 -10.07
N ASP A 185 -11.40 -20.54 -10.53
CA ASP A 185 -11.21 -19.22 -11.14
C ASP A 185 -10.99 -18.11 -10.12
N GLU A 186 -11.63 -18.20 -8.97
CA GLU A 186 -11.41 -17.27 -7.87
C GLU A 186 -9.99 -17.46 -7.30
N GLU A 187 -9.55 -18.72 -7.10
CA GLU A 187 -8.19 -19.06 -6.68
C GLU A 187 -7.16 -18.53 -7.69
N ILE A 188 -7.36 -18.75 -8.99
CA ILE A 188 -6.46 -18.23 -10.03
C ILE A 188 -6.45 -16.69 -10.02
N LEU A 189 -7.59 -16.02 -9.83
CA LEU A 189 -7.62 -14.55 -9.76
C LEU A 189 -6.89 -14.02 -8.52
N VAL A 190 -7.02 -14.69 -7.37
CA VAL A 190 -6.29 -14.35 -6.13
C VAL A 190 -4.78 -14.54 -6.33
N LEU A 191 -4.38 -15.65 -6.94
CA LEU A 191 -2.99 -15.92 -7.32
C LEU A 191 -2.45 -14.86 -8.29
N MET A 192 -3.23 -14.44 -9.30
CA MET A 192 -2.85 -13.37 -10.23
C MET A 192 -2.79 -12.01 -9.55
N HIS A 193 -3.63 -11.77 -8.54
CA HIS A 193 -3.60 -10.56 -7.73
C HIS A 193 -2.31 -10.48 -6.91
N TYR A 194 -1.96 -11.59 -6.26
CA TYR A 194 -0.70 -11.75 -5.53
C TYR A 194 0.52 -11.59 -6.45
N ALA A 195 0.47 -12.13 -7.68
CA ALA A 195 1.57 -12.05 -8.64
C ALA A 195 1.79 -10.64 -9.25
N GLY A 196 0.86 -9.71 -9.04
CA GLY A 196 1.05 -8.31 -9.38
C GLY A 196 1.31 -8.05 -10.88
N GLU A 197 2.24 -7.15 -11.15
CA GLU A 197 2.56 -6.69 -12.52
C GLU A 197 3.37 -7.70 -13.33
N GLU A 198 4.19 -8.53 -12.67
CA GLU A 198 4.98 -9.56 -13.34
C GLU A 198 4.10 -10.71 -13.83
N GLY A 199 2.96 -10.93 -13.14
CA GLY A 199 2.04 -12.00 -13.42
C GLY A 199 2.65 -13.38 -13.16
N MET A 200 1.98 -14.43 -13.62
CA MET A 200 2.52 -15.79 -13.54
C MET A 200 2.34 -16.54 -14.85
N SER A 201 3.34 -17.34 -15.20
CA SER A 201 3.25 -18.33 -16.25
C SER A 201 2.24 -19.43 -15.90
N ARG A 202 1.73 -20.11 -16.93
CA ARG A 202 0.84 -21.28 -16.73
C ARG A 202 1.47 -22.34 -15.81
N THR A 203 2.79 -22.52 -15.90
CA THR A 203 3.52 -23.51 -15.12
C THR A 203 3.56 -23.15 -13.64
N GLU A 204 3.78 -21.86 -13.32
CA GLU A 204 3.73 -21.37 -11.94
C GLU A 204 2.34 -21.50 -11.35
N VAL A 205 1.30 -21.10 -12.11
CA VAL A 205 -0.10 -21.29 -11.70
C VAL A 205 -0.41 -22.77 -11.45
N GLY A 206 0.08 -23.66 -12.31
CA GLY A 206 -0.12 -25.11 -12.15
C GLY A 206 0.56 -25.71 -10.92
N LYS A 207 1.62 -25.07 -10.40
CA LYS A 207 2.27 -25.47 -9.15
C LYS A 207 1.57 -24.89 -7.92
N ALA A 208 1.07 -23.67 -8.04
CA ALA A 208 0.45 -22.91 -6.94
C ALA A 208 -1.01 -23.30 -6.70
N ALA A 209 -1.80 -23.42 -7.77
CA ALA A 209 -3.24 -23.65 -7.68
C ALA A 209 -3.55 -25.09 -7.24
N ARG A 210 -4.50 -25.23 -6.32
CA ARG A 210 -4.97 -26.52 -5.78
C ARG A 210 -6.05 -27.16 -6.64
N CYS A 211 -5.93 -27.04 -7.96
CA CYS A 211 -6.81 -27.68 -8.93
C CYS A 211 -6.05 -28.46 -10.00
N ALA A 212 -6.76 -29.33 -10.73
CA ALA A 212 -6.14 -30.17 -11.75
C ALA A 212 -5.48 -29.34 -12.87
N PRO A 213 -4.37 -29.79 -13.48
CA PRO A 213 -3.70 -29.05 -14.56
C PRO A 213 -4.59 -28.71 -15.77
N SER A 214 -5.56 -29.57 -16.08
CA SER A 214 -6.57 -29.32 -17.11
C SER A 214 -7.51 -28.16 -16.71
N THR A 215 -7.94 -28.12 -15.44
CA THR A 215 -8.74 -27.03 -14.89
C THR A 215 -8.01 -25.70 -14.92
N VAL A 216 -6.70 -25.68 -14.59
CA VAL A 216 -5.87 -24.48 -14.71
C VAL A 216 -5.87 -23.96 -16.15
N THR A 217 -5.59 -24.85 -17.11
CA THR A 217 -5.52 -24.48 -18.54
C THR A 217 -6.86 -23.93 -19.03
N ASN A 218 -7.96 -24.64 -18.76
CA ASN A 218 -9.30 -24.23 -19.17
C ASN A 218 -9.73 -22.91 -18.52
N THR A 219 -9.39 -22.72 -17.25
CA THR A 219 -9.75 -21.50 -16.51
C THR A 219 -8.97 -20.30 -17.00
N LEU A 220 -7.66 -20.43 -17.24
CA LEU A 220 -6.86 -19.35 -17.84
C LEU A 220 -7.40 -18.97 -19.23
N GLN A 221 -7.72 -19.95 -20.08
CA GLN A 221 -8.32 -19.68 -21.39
C GLN A 221 -9.65 -18.92 -21.27
N ARG A 222 -10.52 -19.33 -20.35
CA ARG A 222 -11.80 -18.66 -20.10
C ARG A 222 -11.62 -17.23 -19.57
N LEU A 223 -10.69 -17.00 -18.65
CA LEU A 223 -10.44 -15.68 -18.06
C LEU A 223 -9.81 -14.70 -19.07
N VAL A 224 -9.09 -15.19 -20.08
CA VAL A 224 -8.53 -14.39 -21.18
C VAL A 224 -9.54 -14.17 -22.31
N ALA A 225 -10.58 -15.01 -22.42
CA ALA A 225 -11.51 -15.03 -23.54
C ALA A 225 -12.15 -13.64 -23.81
N PRO A 226 -12.52 -13.33 -25.08
CA PRO A 226 -12.98 -12.00 -25.48
C PRO A 226 -14.23 -11.47 -24.74
N ASP A 227 -15.03 -12.36 -24.19
CA ASP A 227 -16.24 -12.12 -23.42
C ASP A 227 -15.98 -11.94 -21.91
N CYS A 228 -14.80 -12.35 -21.41
CA CYS A 228 -14.44 -12.24 -20.00
C CYS A 228 -13.34 -11.19 -19.76
N ARG A 229 -12.20 -11.30 -20.45
CA ARG A 229 -11.04 -10.38 -20.42
C ARG A 229 -10.55 -10.00 -19.01
N GLN A 230 -10.67 -10.89 -18.03
CA GLN A 230 -10.18 -10.66 -16.66
C GLN A 230 -8.66 -10.84 -16.56
N LEU A 231 -8.06 -11.59 -17.49
CA LEU A 231 -6.62 -11.75 -17.63
C LEU A 231 -6.14 -11.34 -19.03
N VAL A 232 -4.86 -10.97 -19.11
CA VAL A 232 -4.12 -10.73 -20.35
C VAL A 232 -2.84 -11.55 -20.36
N VAL A 233 -2.40 -11.99 -21.54
CA VAL A 233 -1.10 -12.65 -21.73
C VAL A 233 -0.06 -11.61 -22.11
N LEU A 234 0.99 -11.50 -21.32
CA LEU A 234 2.12 -10.61 -21.55
C LEU A 234 3.08 -11.18 -22.59
N LYS A 235 4.01 -10.34 -23.09
CA LYS A 235 5.00 -10.74 -24.10
C LYS A 235 5.91 -11.89 -23.64
N ASN A 236 6.16 -12.00 -22.33
CA ASN A 236 6.95 -13.07 -21.72
C ASN A 236 6.16 -14.38 -21.51
N GLY A 237 4.87 -14.42 -21.87
CA GLY A 237 4.00 -15.57 -21.68
C GLY A 237 3.31 -15.65 -20.31
N ASN A 238 3.52 -14.66 -19.44
CA ASN A 238 2.84 -14.60 -18.15
C ASN A 238 1.41 -14.08 -18.31
N TYR A 239 0.52 -14.55 -17.44
CA TYR A 239 -0.84 -14.06 -17.29
C TYR A 239 -0.84 -12.96 -16.23
N ARG A 240 -1.53 -11.85 -16.51
CA ARG A 240 -1.68 -10.70 -15.60
C ARG A 240 -3.14 -10.28 -15.52
N LEU A 241 -3.56 -9.75 -14.37
CA LEU A 241 -4.88 -9.12 -14.23
C LEU A 241 -5.03 -7.92 -15.17
N THR A 242 -6.25 -7.78 -15.69
CA THR A 242 -6.73 -6.53 -16.30
C THR A 242 -7.55 -5.74 -15.28
N ASP A 243 -7.97 -4.52 -15.63
CA ASP A 243 -8.89 -3.74 -14.80
C ASP A 243 -10.20 -4.48 -14.50
N LEU A 244 -10.67 -5.34 -15.41
CA LEU A 244 -11.88 -6.16 -15.21
C LEU A 244 -11.65 -7.27 -14.17
N GLY A 245 -10.49 -7.93 -14.22
CA GLY A 245 -10.10 -8.91 -13.21
C GLY A 245 -9.91 -8.25 -11.83
N SER A 246 -9.21 -7.12 -11.80
CA SER A 246 -9.02 -6.31 -10.59
C SER A 246 -10.35 -5.80 -10.02
N ARG A 247 -11.33 -5.47 -10.87
CA ARG A 247 -12.69 -5.13 -10.42
C ARG A 247 -13.38 -6.32 -9.76
N ARG A 248 -13.31 -7.52 -10.32
CA ARG A 248 -13.90 -8.73 -9.71
C ARG A 248 -13.27 -9.05 -8.35
N ILE A 249 -11.94 -8.93 -8.24
CA ILE A 249 -11.25 -9.07 -6.96
C ILE A 249 -11.81 -8.08 -5.94
N ARG A 250 -11.83 -6.79 -6.28
CA ARG A 250 -12.30 -5.74 -5.38
C ARG A 250 -13.76 -5.87 -4.99
N GLU A 251 -14.66 -6.21 -5.91
CA GLU A 251 -16.11 -6.19 -5.67
C GLU A 251 -16.62 -7.51 -5.08
N GLN A 252 -16.09 -8.65 -5.52
CA GLN A 252 -16.65 -9.97 -5.24
C GLN A 252 -15.76 -10.84 -4.36
N LEU A 253 -14.43 -10.67 -4.42
CA LEU A 253 -13.48 -11.56 -3.73
C LEU A 253 -12.69 -10.88 -2.60
N SER A 254 -13.01 -9.63 -2.26
CA SER A 254 -12.32 -8.87 -1.20
C SER A 254 -12.20 -9.63 0.13
N SER A 255 -13.26 -10.29 0.61
CA SER A 255 -13.22 -11.09 1.84
C SER A 255 -12.34 -12.33 1.70
N LYS A 256 -12.17 -12.86 0.48
CA LYS A 256 -11.32 -14.02 0.19
C LYS A 256 -9.84 -13.69 0.14
N LEU A 257 -9.47 -12.42 0.20
CA LEU A 257 -8.07 -12.00 0.36
C LEU A 257 -7.59 -12.22 1.81
N LEU A 258 -8.49 -12.50 2.75
CA LEU A 258 -8.19 -12.78 4.14
C LEU A 258 -8.22 -14.29 4.44
N VAL A 259 -7.44 -14.72 5.43
CA VAL A 259 -7.62 -16.02 6.09
C VAL A 259 -8.68 -15.80 7.16
N GLU A 260 -9.83 -16.45 7.03
CA GLU A 260 -10.83 -16.52 8.12
C GLU A 260 -10.43 -17.63 9.10
#